data_AF-A0A6V8K8I4-F1
#
_entry.id   AF-A0A6V8K8I4-F1
#
_cell.length_a   1.000
_cell.length_b   1.000
_cell.length_c   1.000
_cell.angle_alpha   90.00
_cell.angle_beta   90.00
_cell.angle_gamma   90.00
#
_symmetry.space_group_name_H-M   'P 1'
#
loop_
_entity.id
_entity.type
_entity.pdbx_description
1 polymer ?
#
loop_
_entity_poly.entity_id
_entity_poly.type
_entity_poly.pdbx_seq_one_letter_code
_entity_poly.pdbx_strand_id
1 'polypeptide(L)'
;MDDELTGLEHLLLTGWRQRMDMPRARALAACLLVGLGLGEVADRPVRTYTAEARGRLDRAVHLMCEEPGRSHEGTGRARDVAGWSQPVPSTDRPGSTRSL
;
A
#
# COMPACT_ATOMS: atom_id res chain seq x y z
N MET A 1 2.77 16.24 -11.62
CA MET A 1 2.12 15.57 -10.48
C MET A 1 0.85 16.32 -10.14
N ASP A 2 -0.19 15.60 -9.70
CA ASP A 2 -1.36 16.20 -9.07
C ASP A 2 -1.01 16.65 -7.64
N ASP A 3 -1.28 17.92 -7.30
CA ASP A 3 -0.88 18.50 -6.02
C ASP A 3 -1.87 18.20 -4.87
N GLU A 4 -3.08 17.73 -5.20
CA GLU A 4 -4.12 17.38 -4.22
C GLU A 4 -3.99 15.95 -3.69
N LEU A 5 -3.35 15.07 -4.46
CA LEU A 5 -3.07 13.71 -4.03
C LEU A 5 -1.90 13.65 -3.04
N THR A 6 -1.92 12.63 -2.19
CA THR A 6 -0.81 12.26 -1.31
C THR A 6 0.29 11.50 -2.07
N GLY A 7 1.49 11.42 -1.50
CA GLY A 7 2.58 10.63 -2.09
C GLY A 7 2.23 9.15 -2.26
N LEU A 8 1.49 8.58 -1.30
CA LEU A 8 0.99 7.21 -1.41
C LEU A 8 -0.01 7.05 -2.56
N GLU A 9 -1.01 7.94 -2.66
CA GLU A 9 -2.01 7.88 -3.73
C GLU A 9 -1.40 8.02 -5.12
N HIS A 10 -0.37 8.86 -5.28
CA HIS A 10 0.40 8.97 -6.53
C HIS A 10 1.00 7.65 -6.98
N LEU A 11 1.60 6.91 -6.05
CA LEU A 11 2.22 5.63 -6.34
C LEU A 11 1.16 4.56 -6.59
N LEU A 12 0.08 4.51 -5.81
CA LEU A 12 -1.01 3.55 -6.09
C LEU A 12 -1.66 3.80 -7.46
N LEU A 13 -1.89 5.07 -7.82
CA LEU A 13 -2.43 5.45 -9.13
C LEU A 13 -1.44 5.10 -10.26
N THR A 14 -0.14 5.27 -10.03
CA THR A 14 0.91 4.86 -10.98
C THR A 14 0.92 3.35 -11.15
N GLY A 15 0.92 2.57 -10.07
CA GLY A 15 0.85 1.11 -10.12
C GLY A 15 -0.41 0.60 -10.82
N TRP A 16 -1.56 1.21 -10.56
CA TRP A 16 -2.81 0.88 -11.27
C TRP A 16 -2.71 1.16 -12.78
N ARG A 17 -2.12 2.29 -13.20
CA ARG A 17 -1.87 2.60 -14.62
C ARG A 17 -0.93 1.60 -15.28
N GLN A 18 0.04 1.06 -14.53
CA GLN A 18 0.93 -0.02 -14.96
C GLN A 18 0.26 -1.42 -14.92
N ARG A 19 -1.04 -1.51 -14.63
CA ARG A 19 -1.81 -2.76 -14.47
C ARG A 19 -1.25 -3.69 -13.38
N MET A 20 -0.60 -3.13 -12.37
CA MET A 20 -0.22 -3.89 -11.17
C MET A 20 -1.47 -4.22 -10.36
N ASP A 21 -1.49 -5.41 -9.77
CA ASP A 21 -2.49 -5.74 -8.76
C ASP A 21 -2.30 -4.86 -7.52
N MET A 22 -3.39 -4.53 -6.83
CA MET A 22 -3.35 -3.61 -5.70
C MET A 22 -2.44 -4.05 -4.54
N PRO A 23 -2.41 -5.33 -4.14
CA PRO A 23 -1.45 -5.80 -3.12
C PRO A 23 0.00 -5.50 -3.50
N ARG A 24 0.39 -5.80 -4.75
CA ARG A 24 1.73 -5.50 -5.26
C ARG A 24 2.02 -4.01 -5.31
N ALA A 25 1.09 -3.20 -5.83
CA ALA A 25 1.26 -1.75 -5.91
C ALA A 25 1.48 -1.13 -4.52
N ARG A 26 0.74 -1.59 -3.50
CA ARG A 26 0.90 -1.14 -2.11
C ARG A 26 2.25 -1.53 -1.52
N ALA A 27 2.67 -2.78 -1.69
CA ALA A 27 3.95 -3.25 -1.18
C ALA A 27 5.11 -2.46 -1.80
N LEU A 28 5.08 -2.26 -3.12
CA LEU A 28 6.11 -1.51 -3.83
C LEU A 28 6.09 -0.01 -3.45
N ALA A 29 4.92 0.60 -3.35
CA ALA A 29 4.78 2.00 -2.92
C ALA A 29 5.39 2.21 -1.52
N ALA A 30 5.07 1.34 -0.56
CA ALA A 30 5.61 1.42 0.79
C ALA A 30 7.15 1.30 0.79
N CYS A 31 7.71 0.35 0.05
CA CYS A 31 9.15 0.19 -0.09
C CYS A 31 9.82 1.44 -0.68
N LEU A 32 9.25 2.01 -1.74
CA LEU A 32 9.81 3.20 -2.41
C LEU A 32 9.73 4.44 -1.51
N LEU A 33 8.61 4.66 -0.83
CA LEU A 33 8.43 5.78 0.07
C LEU A 33 9.42 5.73 1.24
N VAL A 34 9.61 4.55 1.85
CA VAL A 34 10.60 4.38 2.93
C VAL A 34 12.02 4.55 2.40
N GLY A 35 12.36 3.88 1.29
CA GLY A 35 13.71 3.92 0.70
C GLY A 35 14.15 5.31 0.24
N LEU A 36 13.20 6.19 -0.11
CA LEU A 36 13.46 7.56 -0.53
C LEU A 36 13.23 8.59 0.59
N GLY A 37 13.00 8.14 1.84
CA GLY A 37 12.83 9.02 2.99
C GLY A 37 11.55 9.87 2.96
N LEU A 38 10.49 9.37 2.33
CA LEU A 38 9.18 10.03 2.23
C LEU A 38 8.14 9.47 3.21
N GLY A 39 8.48 8.46 4.01
CA GLY A 39 7.53 7.78 4.90
C GLY A 39 6.71 8.73 5.81
N GLU A 40 7.31 9.77 6.36
CA GLU A 40 6.63 10.69 7.29
C GLU A 40 5.70 11.70 6.62
N VAL A 41 5.88 11.93 5.31
CA VAL A 41 5.10 12.88 4.51
C VAL A 41 4.19 12.18 3.51
N ALA A 42 4.30 10.86 3.36
CA ALA A 42 3.61 10.05 2.37
C ALA A 42 2.09 10.23 2.37
N ASP A 43 1.50 10.43 3.55
CA ASP A 43 0.06 10.59 3.75
C ASP A 43 -0.41 12.06 3.70
N ARG A 44 0.50 13.00 3.35
CA ARG A 44 0.18 14.43 3.21
C ARG A 44 0.03 14.79 1.73
N PRO A 45 -0.84 15.74 1.38
CA PRO A 45 -0.98 16.22 0.01
C PRO A 45 0.34 16.77 -0.56
N VAL A 46 0.61 16.51 -1.84
CA VAL A 46 1.86 16.90 -2.53
C VAL A 46 2.05 18.42 -2.60
N ARG A 47 0.98 19.22 -2.52
CA ARG A 47 1.08 20.69 -2.32
C ARG A 47 1.86 21.10 -1.07
N THR A 48 1.97 20.23 -0.08
CA THR A 48 2.71 20.48 1.17
C THR A 48 4.18 20.07 1.10
N TYR A 49 4.60 19.42 0.01
CA TYR A 49 5.95 18.90 -0.13
C TYR A 49 6.92 20.03 -0.48
N THR A 50 8.13 19.95 0.06
CA THR A 50 9.25 20.76 -0.43
C THR A 50 9.61 20.34 -1.87
N ALA A 51 10.32 21.20 -2.60
CA ALA A 51 10.79 20.88 -3.95
C ALA A 51 11.65 19.60 -3.96
N GLU A 52 12.47 19.38 -2.93
CA GLU A 52 13.29 18.19 -2.79
C GLU A 52 12.42 16.92 -2.59
N ALA A 53 11.42 16.98 -1.70
CA ALA A 53 10.50 15.87 -1.48
C ALA A 53 9.69 15.54 -2.75
N ARG A 54 9.28 16.55 -3.53
CA ARG A 54 8.65 16.37 -4.84
C ARG A 54 9.58 15.67 -5.83
N GLY A 55 10.86 16.05 -5.88
CA GLY A 55 11.86 15.38 -6.71
C GLY A 55 12.06 13.90 -6.34
N ARG A 56 12.06 13.59 -5.04
CA ARG A 56 12.11 12.18 -4.57
C ARG A 56 10.85 11.42 -4.94
N LEU A 57 9.67 12.02 -4.82
CA LEU A 57 8.42 11.37 -5.23
C LEU A 57 8.39 11.11 -6.75
N ASP A 58 8.89 12.05 -7.56
CA ASP A 58 8.99 11.87 -9.01
C ASP A 58 9.92 10.71 -9.37
N ARG A 59 11.06 10.60 -8.66
CA ARG A 59 11.95 9.44 -8.78
C ARG A 59 11.25 8.15 -8.36
N ALA A 60 10.42 8.15 -7.32
CA ALA A 60 9.63 7.00 -6.92
C ALA A 60 8.65 6.54 -8.02
N VAL A 61 7.95 7.48 -8.65
CA VAL A 61 7.05 7.22 -9.79
C VAL A 61 7.83 6.60 -10.95
N HIS A 62 8.99 7.16 -11.29
CA HIS A 62 9.84 6.62 -12.34
C HIS A 62 10.30 5.19 -12.03
N LEU A 63 10.79 4.93 -10.81
CA LEU A 63 11.19 3.58 -10.37
C LEU A 63 10.03 2.58 -10.41
N MET A 64 8.83 3.01 -10.04
CA MET A 64 7.63 2.17 -10.12
C MET A 64 7.25 1.84 -11.57
N CYS A 65 7.56 2.72 -12.53
CA CYS A 65 7.40 2.45 -13.96
C CYS A 65 8.52 1.57 -14.53
N GLU A 66 9.74 1.68 -13.99
CA GLU A 66 10.91 0.88 -14.37
C GLU A 66 10.85 -0.56 -13.87
N GLU A 67 10.16 -0.81 -12.74
CA GLU A 67 9.85 -2.17 -12.30
C GLU A 67 9.04 -2.86 -13.40
N PRO A 68 9.65 -3.75 -14.22
CA PRO A 68 8.87 -4.49 -15.18
C PRO A 68 7.86 -5.27 -14.34
N GLY A 69 6.60 -5.31 -14.79
CA GLY A 69 5.63 -6.23 -14.23
C GLY A 69 6.21 -7.62 -14.39
N ARG A 70 7.03 -8.06 -13.41
CA ARG A 70 7.65 -9.38 -13.37
C ARG A 70 6.46 -10.29 -13.49
N SER A 71 6.29 -10.84 -14.69
CA SER A 71 5.19 -11.67 -15.07
C SER A 71 5.07 -12.68 -13.94
N HIS A 72 3.94 -12.66 -13.26
CA HIS A 72 3.49 -13.82 -12.52
C HIS A 72 3.32 -14.91 -13.58
N GLU A 73 4.40 -15.61 -13.86
CA GLU A 73 4.29 -16.97 -14.32
C GLU A 73 3.66 -17.74 -13.17
N GLY A 74 2.58 -18.45 -13.48
CA GLY A 74 1.78 -19.19 -12.54
C GLY A 74 2.62 -20.18 -11.74
N THR A 75 2.86 -19.87 -10.47
CA THR A 75 3.06 -20.91 -9.47
C THR A 75 2.31 -20.50 -8.22
N GLY A 76 1.12 -21.07 -8.09
CA GLY A 76 0.39 -21.05 -6.85
C GLY A 76 1.26 -21.59 -5.73
N ARG A 77 1.57 -20.74 -4.76
CA ARG A 77 1.59 -21.15 -3.36
C ARG A 77 1.29 -19.97 -2.48
N ALA A 78 0.01 -19.85 -2.16
CA ALA A 78 -0.43 -19.27 -0.91
C ALA A 78 0.23 -20.06 0.23
N ARG A 79 1.41 -19.62 0.69
CA ARG A 79 1.92 -19.86 2.03
C ARG A 79 2.73 -18.63 2.45
N ASP A 80 2.46 -18.19 3.67
CA ASP A 80 3.26 -17.25 4.46
C ASP A 80 3.00 -15.75 4.26
N VAL A 81 1.73 -15.34 4.40
CA VAL A 81 1.38 -14.13 5.17
C VAL A 81 0.30 -14.50 6.18
N ALA A 82 0.65 -15.41 7.09
CA ALA A 82 0.01 -15.49 8.40
C ALA A 82 0.82 -14.54 9.30
N GLY A 83 0.32 -13.32 9.49
CA GLY A 83 1.05 -12.33 10.29
C GLY A 83 0.35 -11.01 10.54
N TRP A 84 -0.78 -10.72 9.89
CA TRP A 84 -1.64 -9.61 10.30
C TRP A 84 -2.81 -10.16 11.09
N SER A 85 -2.56 -10.35 12.38
CA SER A 85 -3.57 -10.53 13.41
C SER A 85 -4.60 -9.41 13.31
N GLN A 86 -5.86 -9.80 13.16
CA GLN A 86 -6.97 -9.09 13.78
C GLN A 86 -7.62 -10.08 14.74
N PRO A 87 -7.75 -9.76 16.03
CA PRO A 87 -8.81 -10.32 16.85
C PRO A 87 -9.75 -9.22 17.28
N VAL A 88 -10.94 -9.16 16.68
CA VAL A 88 -12.12 -8.69 17.41
C VAL A 88 -12.73 -9.91 18.10
N PRO A 89 -12.87 -9.92 19.43
CA PRO A 89 -13.44 -11.06 20.13
C PRO A 89 -14.94 -11.14 19.84
N SER A 90 -15.36 -12.22 19.17
CA SER A 90 -16.75 -12.68 19.24
C SER A 90 -17.04 -13.12 20.68
N THR A 91 -17.72 -12.28 21.44
CA THR A 91 -18.40 -12.72 22.66
C THR A 91 -19.60 -13.57 22.23
N ASP A 92 -19.37 -14.87 22.11
CA ASP A 92 -20.40 -15.86 22.39
C ASP A 92 -20.01 -16.58 23.70
N ARG A 93 -20.87 -16.47 24.70
CA ARG A 93 -20.91 -17.44 25.79
C ARG A 93 -22.34 -17.60 26.29
N PRO A 94 -22.68 -18.79 26.80
CA PRO A 94 -24.01 -19.36 26.72
C PRO A 94 -24.75 -19.30 28.06
N GLY A 95 -26.06 -19.51 27.97
CA GLY A 95 -26.86 -20.08 29.06
C GLY A 95 -27.64 -19.05 29.88
N SER A 96 -28.93 -18.92 29.60
CA SER A 96 -29.90 -18.71 30.67
C SER A 96 -31.24 -19.34 30.30
N THR A 97 -31.48 -20.48 30.93
CA THR A 97 -32.77 -21.15 31.05
C THR A 97 -33.87 -20.19 31.50
N ARG A 98 -35.05 -20.22 30.85
CA ARG A 98 -36.33 -20.35 31.58
C ARG A 98 -37.48 -20.69 30.61
N SER A 99 -38.01 -21.91 30.77
CA SER A 99 -39.38 -22.25 30.43
C SER A 99 -40.25 -21.99 31.65
N LEU A 100 -41.35 -21.28 31.47
CA LEU A 100 -42.74 -21.56 31.88
C LEU A 100 -43.59 -20.31 31.63
#